data_AF-A0A958X327-F1
#
_entry.id   AF-A0A958X327-F1
#
_cell.length_a   1.000
_cell.length_b   1.000
_cell.length_c   1.000
_cell.angle_alpha   90.00
_cell.angle_beta   90.00
_cell.angle_gamma   90.00
#
_symmetry.space_group_name_H-M   'P 1'
#
loop_
_entity.id
_entity.type
_entity.pdbx_description
1 polymer ?
#
loop_
_entity_poly.entity_id
_entity_poly.type
_entity_poly.pdbx_seq_one_letter_code
_entity_poly.pdbx_strand_id
1 'polypeptide(L)'
;MAWVVLEGMRFHAFHGVYEAEQVLGSEYIVDVYVDTGIQNAAKTDSLAATEVNYETVFHICLVAMAKPRKLLEAVVSDIIAKMKRQFPGMKGIKVRVKKMNPPIYGNMNLGEKHQAIGGRADSAWVEDEQKFVSDCPRCKQKFLCYKDETCWCKALTNIHPATLETLTRQFGTSCLCGTCLKLYAG
;
A
#
# COMPACT_ATOMS: atom_id res chain seq x y z
N MET A 1 -4.44 4.68 -18.31
CA MET A 1 -4.46 4.47 -16.85
C MET A 1 -5.91 4.47 -16.44
N ALA A 2 -6.34 3.52 -15.61
CA ALA A 2 -7.72 3.42 -15.16
C ALA A 2 -7.73 3.02 -13.69
N TRP A 3 -8.63 3.61 -12.90
CA TRP A 3 -8.67 3.44 -11.47
C TRP A 3 -9.95 2.71 -11.05
N VAL A 4 -9.79 1.68 -10.22
CA VAL A 4 -10.88 1.16 -9.39
C VAL A 4 -10.76 1.85 -8.03
N VAL A 5 -11.83 2.52 -7.61
CA VAL A 5 -11.80 3.43 -6.46
C VAL A 5 -12.88 3.05 -5.46
N LEU A 6 -12.50 2.99 -4.19
CA LEU A 6 -13.39 2.82 -3.05
C LEU A 6 -13.07 3.89 -2.03
N GLU A 7 -13.95 4.89 -1.94
CA GLU A 7 -13.79 6.08 -1.11
C GLU A 7 -14.85 6.11 0.00
N GLY A 8 -14.52 6.79 1.09
CA GLY A 8 -15.47 7.06 2.16
C GLY A 8 -15.81 5.84 3.01
N MET A 9 -14.97 4.79 3.00
CA MET A 9 -15.18 3.60 3.83
C MET A 9 -15.01 3.98 5.31
N ARG A 10 -16.07 3.82 6.10
CA ARG A 10 -16.09 4.20 7.52
C ARG A 10 -15.84 3.01 8.42
N PHE A 11 -14.94 3.19 9.37
CA PHE A 11 -14.61 2.17 10.36
C PHE A 11 -14.48 2.78 11.75
N HIS A 12 -15.04 2.11 12.74
CA HIS A 12 -14.71 2.35 14.13
C HIS A 12 -13.56 1.42 14.54
N ALA A 13 -12.42 1.97 14.95
CA ALA A 13 -11.23 1.18 15.26
C ALA A 13 -10.45 1.74 16.45
N PHE A 14 -9.54 0.92 16.99
CA PHE A 14 -8.82 1.19 18.25
C PHE A 14 -7.35 1.54 17.98
N HIS A 15 -7.10 2.36 16.96
CA HIS A 15 -5.76 2.83 16.65
C HIS A 15 -5.39 4.07 17.47
N GLY A 16 -4.14 4.15 17.91
CA GLY A 16 -3.66 5.29 18.68
C GLY A 16 -2.48 4.97 19.59
N VAL A 17 -1.72 6.00 19.93
CA VAL A 17 -0.58 5.89 20.83
C VAL A 17 -1.06 5.91 22.28
N TYR A 18 -2.12 6.67 22.56
CA TYR A 18 -2.64 6.83 23.90
C TYR A 18 -3.58 5.67 24.27
N GLU A 19 -3.50 5.22 25.52
CA GLU A 19 -4.30 4.10 26.03
C GLU A 19 -5.81 4.35 25.88
N ALA A 20 -6.25 5.58 26.16
CA ALA A 20 -7.64 5.99 25.98
C ALA A 20 -8.15 5.77 24.54
N GLU A 21 -7.31 5.97 23.52
CA GLU A 21 -7.68 5.74 22.12
C GLU A 21 -7.83 4.25 21.79
N GLN A 22 -7.07 3.40 22.46
CA GLN A 22 -7.14 1.94 22.29
C GLN A 22 -8.34 1.33 23.04
N VAL A 23 -8.91 2.05 24.01
CA VAL A 23 -10.10 1.62 24.75
C VAL A 23 -11.39 2.20 24.17
N LEU A 24 -11.44 3.51 23.92
CA LEU A 24 -12.63 4.20 23.42
C LEU A 24 -12.81 4.00 21.91
N GLY A 25 -11.71 3.87 21.18
CA GLY A 25 -11.72 3.84 19.72
C GLY A 25 -11.95 5.23 19.11
N SER A 26 -11.94 5.29 17.79
CA SER A 26 -12.23 6.50 17.03
C SER A 26 -12.81 6.14 15.66
N GLU A 27 -13.42 7.12 15.02
CA GLU A 27 -13.92 7.02 13.66
C GLU A 27 -12.79 7.26 12.65
N TYR A 28 -12.71 6.38 11.66
CA TYR A 28 -11.76 6.45 10.56
C TYR A 28 -12.46 6.40 9.22
N ILE A 29 -11.91 7.11 8.25
CA ILE A 29 -12.30 7.05 6.84
C ILE A 29 -11.12 6.52 6.04
N VAL A 30 -11.35 5.48 5.25
CA VAL A 30 -10.34 4.89 4.37
C VAL A 30 -10.75 5.10 2.92
N ASP A 31 -9.80 5.56 2.11
CA ASP A 31 -9.93 5.68 0.66
C ASP A 31 -8.85 4.82 -0.01
N VAL A 32 -9.23 4.03 -1.01
CA VAL A 32 -8.31 3.18 -1.78
C VAL A 32 -8.54 3.38 -3.27
N TYR A 33 -7.45 3.65 -3.99
CA TYR A 33 -7.42 3.76 -5.44
C TYR A 33 -6.44 2.74 -5.99
N VAL A 34 -6.88 1.94 -6.94
CA VAL A 34 -6.07 0.89 -7.56
C VAL A 34 -5.95 1.14 -9.06
N ASP A 35 -4.73 1.35 -9.55
CA ASP A 35 -4.46 1.44 -11.00
C ASP A 35 -4.33 0.03 -11.58
N THR A 36 -5.25 -0.31 -12.47
CA THR A 36 -5.38 -1.64 -13.07
C THR A 36 -5.94 -1.57 -14.50
N GLY A 37 -5.88 -2.69 -15.24
CA GLY A 37 -6.47 -2.78 -16.58
C GLY A 37 -7.97 -3.08 -16.51
N ILE A 38 -8.82 -2.14 -16.93
CA ILE A 38 -10.28 -2.37 -17.01
C ILE A 38 -10.74 -2.94 -18.36
N GLN A 39 -9.84 -3.04 -19.34
CA GLN A 39 -10.20 -3.32 -20.74
C GLN A 39 -10.87 -4.69 -20.94
N ASN A 40 -10.43 -5.72 -20.21
CA ASN A 40 -11.00 -7.06 -20.34
C ASN A 40 -12.36 -7.16 -19.63
N ALA A 41 -12.47 -6.60 -18.43
CA ALA A 41 -13.73 -6.52 -17.70
C ALA A 41 -14.79 -5.75 -18.50
N ALA A 42 -14.43 -4.58 -19.05
CA ALA A 42 -15.33 -3.75 -19.86
C ALA A 42 -15.83 -4.46 -21.13
N LYS A 43 -15.03 -5.36 -21.73
CA LYS A 43 -15.43 -6.13 -22.92
C LYS A 43 -16.33 -7.31 -22.62
N THR A 44 -16.17 -7.91 -21.44
CA THR A 44 -16.81 -9.19 -21.09
C THR A 44 -17.96 -9.03 -20.10
N ASP A 45 -18.11 -7.86 -19.50
CA ASP A 45 -19.08 -7.56 -18.43
C ASP A 45 -19.12 -8.62 -17.33
N SER A 46 -17.93 -9.12 -16.96
CA SER A 46 -17.78 -10.24 -16.05
C SER A 46 -16.89 -9.89 -14.86
N LEU A 47 -17.40 -10.17 -13.66
CA LEU A 47 -16.63 -10.03 -12.42
C LEU A 47 -15.39 -10.94 -12.43
N ALA A 48 -15.46 -12.12 -13.07
CA ALA A 48 -14.33 -13.03 -13.20
C ALA A 48 -13.21 -12.48 -14.10
N ALA A 49 -13.54 -11.56 -15.01
CA ALA A 49 -12.58 -10.86 -15.85
C ALA A 49 -12.04 -9.57 -15.22
N THR A 50 -12.52 -9.24 -14.01
CA THR A 50 -12.09 -8.05 -13.26
C THR A 50 -10.83 -8.37 -12.46
N GLU A 51 -9.72 -7.72 -12.79
CA GLU A 51 -8.44 -7.91 -12.08
C GLU A 51 -8.51 -7.43 -10.61
N VAL A 52 -9.41 -6.49 -10.29
CA VAL A 52 -9.57 -5.91 -8.95
C VAL A 52 -11.05 -5.83 -8.55
N ASN A 53 -11.49 -6.67 -7.62
CA ASN A 53 -12.84 -6.63 -7.05
C ASN A 53 -12.90 -5.70 -5.83
N TYR A 54 -13.76 -4.69 -5.87
CA TYR A 54 -13.93 -3.72 -4.78
C TYR A 54 -14.43 -4.34 -3.47
N GLU A 55 -15.22 -5.41 -3.49
CA GLU A 55 -15.63 -6.13 -2.26
C GLU A 55 -14.41 -6.69 -1.54
N THR A 56 -13.47 -7.25 -2.31
CA THR A 56 -12.20 -7.75 -1.76
C THR A 56 -11.35 -6.60 -1.21
N VAL A 57 -11.35 -5.42 -1.85
CA VAL A 57 -10.68 -4.21 -1.31
C VAL A 57 -11.28 -3.82 0.04
N PHE A 58 -12.61 -3.77 0.14
CA PHE A 58 -13.30 -3.47 1.39
C PHE A 58 -12.94 -4.48 2.49
N HIS A 59 -12.97 -5.78 2.18
CA HIS A 59 -12.60 -6.82 3.15
C HIS A 59 -11.15 -6.72 3.63
N ILE A 60 -10.20 -6.40 2.74
CA ILE A 60 -8.80 -6.15 3.12
C ILE A 60 -8.71 -4.99 4.09
N CYS A 61 -9.41 -3.88 3.82
CA CYS A 61 -9.46 -2.72 4.70
C CYS A 61 -10.08 -3.08 6.05
N LEU A 62 -11.20 -3.80 6.06
CA LEU A 62 -11.88 -4.25 7.28
C LEU A 62 -10.94 -5.05 8.19
N VAL A 63 -10.21 -6.03 7.63
CA VAL A 63 -9.27 -6.86 8.40
C VAL A 63 -8.09 -6.04 8.90
N ALA A 64 -7.60 -5.06 8.13
CA ALA A 64 -6.53 -4.17 8.57
C ALA A 64 -6.97 -3.24 9.72
N MET A 65 -8.16 -2.64 9.60
CA MET A 65 -8.74 -1.74 10.62
C MET A 65 -9.14 -2.48 11.91
N ALA A 66 -9.52 -3.76 11.81
CA ALA A 66 -9.84 -4.59 12.98
C ALA A 66 -8.63 -4.91 13.86
N LYS A 67 -7.38 -4.72 13.37
CA LYS A 67 -6.16 -4.99 14.12
C LYS A 67 -5.63 -3.69 14.74
N PRO A 68 -5.70 -3.50 16.07
CA PRO A 68 -5.19 -2.28 16.72
C PRO A 68 -3.72 -2.02 16.37
N ARG A 69 -3.41 -0.74 16.11
CA ARG A 69 -2.06 -0.25 15.76
C ARG A 69 -1.84 1.08 16.45
N LYS A 70 -0.59 1.38 16.79
CA LYS A 70 -0.24 2.68 17.39
C LYS A 70 -0.27 3.82 16.38
N LEU A 71 0.10 3.53 15.14
CA LEU A 71 0.38 4.49 14.08
C LEU A 71 -0.46 4.19 12.84
N LEU A 72 -0.92 5.23 12.15
CA LEU A 72 -1.72 5.11 10.91
C LEU A 72 -0.87 4.63 9.74
N GLU A 73 0.42 4.99 9.72
CA GLU A 73 1.44 4.54 8.78
C GLU A 73 1.49 3.01 8.73
N ALA A 74 1.40 2.36 9.89
CA ALA A 74 1.39 0.91 9.97
C ALA A 74 0.10 0.29 9.39
N VAL A 75 -1.03 1.00 9.51
CA VAL A 75 -2.32 0.58 8.94
C VAL A 75 -2.28 0.71 7.43
N VAL A 76 -1.85 1.87 6.91
CA VAL A 76 -1.70 2.13 5.47
C VAL A 76 -0.76 1.10 4.83
N SER A 77 0.40 0.86 5.45
CA SER A 77 1.37 -0.13 4.98
C SER A 77 0.81 -1.56 4.97
N ASP A 78 0.05 -1.95 6.00
CA ASP A 78 -0.59 -3.27 6.08
C ASP A 78 -1.66 -3.47 4.98
N ILE A 79 -2.46 -2.44 4.70
CA ILE A 79 -3.42 -2.45 3.59
C ILE A 79 -2.68 -2.64 2.26
N ILE A 80 -1.67 -1.82 1.97
CA ILE A 80 -0.89 -1.91 0.72
C ILE A 80 -0.25 -3.29 0.55
N ALA A 81 0.35 -3.84 1.61
CA ALA A 81 0.98 -5.16 1.57
C ALA A 81 -0.03 -6.29 1.26
N LYS A 82 -1.23 -6.25 1.85
CA LYS A 82 -2.31 -7.21 1.57
C LYS A 82 -2.84 -7.04 0.14
N MET A 83 -2.99 -5.80 -0.32
CA MET A 83 -3.44 -5.50 -1.69
C MET A 83 -2.46 -6.04 -2.74
N LYS A 84 -1.14 -5.88 -2.56
CA LYS A 84 -0.12 -6.45 -3.45
C LYS A 84 -0.21 -7.98 -3.56
N ARG A 85 -0.46 -8.66 -2.43
CA ARG A 85 -0.60 -10.12 -2.39
C ARG A 85 -1.89 -10.60 -3.08
N GLN A 86 -2.98 -9.87 -2.89
CA GLN A 86 -4.29 -10.22 -3.46
C GLN A 86 -4.37 -9.90 -4.96
N PHE A 87 -3.74 -8.79 -5.39
CA PHE A 87 -3.82 -8.27 -6.75
C PHE A 87 -2.43 -8.15 -7.38
N PRO A 88 -1.80 -9.27 -7.79
CA PRO A 88 -0.43 -9.27 -8.31
C PRO A 88 -0.27 -8.53 -9.65
N GLY A 89 -1.37 -8.20 -10.35
CA GLY A 89 -1.37 -7.41 -11.59
C GLY A 89 -1.49 -5.89 -11.42
N MET A 90 -1.59 -5.41 -10.18
CA MET A 90 -1.79 -3.99 -9.86
C MET A 90 -0.61 -3.11 -10.32
N LYS A 91 -0.91 -2.04 -11.06
CA LYS A 91 0.10 -1.11 -11.63
C LYS A 91 0.47 0.02 -10.69
N GLY A 92 -0.43 0.37 -9.79
CA GLY A 92 -0.23 1.38 -8.77
C GLY A 92 -1.36 1.34 -7.74
N ILE A 93 -1.11 1.93 -6.59
CA ILE A 93 -2.08 2.02 -5.51
C ILE A 93 -1.91 3.36 -4.79
N LYS A 94 -3.03 3.89 -4.31
CA LYS A 94 -3.07 5.00 -3.37
C LYS A 94 -3.99 4.61 -2.22
N VAL A 95 -3.50 4.71 -0.99
CA VAL A 95 -4.28 4.43 0.21
C VAL A 95 -4.21 5.64 1.12
N ARG A 96 -5.36 6.11 1.58
CA ARG A 96 -5.48 7.16 2.59
C ARG A 96 -6.27 6.62 3.77
N VAL A 97 -5.73 6.80 4.98
CA VAL A 97 -6.46 6.53 6.23
C VAL A 97 -6.55 7.84 7.02
N LYS A 98 -7.77 8.30 7.22
CA LYS A 98 -8.12 9.54 7.92
C LYS A 98 -8.70 9.20 9.29
N LYS A 99 -8.16 9.80 10.33
CA LYS A 99 -8.71 9.81 11.68
C LYS A 99 -9.57 11.06 11.86
N MET A 100 -10.80 10.87 12.30
CA MET A 100 -11.74 11.96 12.56
C MET A 100 -11.58 12.49 13.98
N ASN A 101 -11.61 13.81 14.15
CA ASN A 101 -11.46 14.51 15.43
C ASN A 101 -10.28 14.01 16.29
N PRO A 102 -9.04 13.93 15.74
CA PRO A 102 -7.90 13.44 16.50
C PRO A 102 -7.64 14.34 17.72
N PRO A 103 -7.28 13.76 18.88
CA PRO A 103 -6.87 14.55 20.03
C PRO A 103 -5.50 15.20 19.75
N ILE A 104 -5.43 16.53 19.81
CA ILE A 104 -4.18 17.30 19.63
C ILE A 104 -3.83 18.01 20.92
N TYR A 105 -2.78 17.54 21.59
CA TYR A 105 -2.23 18.16 22.80
C TYR A 105 -0.93 18.89 22.45
N GLY A 106 -0.90 20.20 22.66
CA GLY A 106 0.30 21.02 22.52
C GLY A 106 0.96 21.21 23.88
N ASN A 107 2.23 20.83 23.99
CA ASN A 107 3.06 21.14 25.16
C ASN A 107 3.94 22.33 24.80
N MET A 108 3.59 23.54 25.27
CA MET A 108 4.48 24.70 25.17
C MET A 108 5.17 24.93 26.50
N ASN A 109 6.50 25.00 26.47
CA ASN A 109 7.30 25.39 27.63
C ASN A 109 7.39 26.92 27.69
N LEU A 110 6.49 27.57 28.41
CA LEU A 110 6.62 28.98 28.83
C LEU A 110 7.16 29.04 30.27
N GLY A 111 8.46 28.77 30.46
CA GLY A 111 9.11 28.87 31.77
C GLY A 111 8.58 27.87 32.83
N GLU A 112 8.55 28.28 34.11
CA GLU A 112 8.14 27.43 35.26
C GLU A 112 6.64 27.05 35.30
N LYS A 113 5.85 27.45 34.30
CA LYS A 113 4.43 27.12 34.21
C LYS A 113 4.15 26.32 32.94
N HIS A 114 3.87 25.03 33.10
CA HIS A 114 3.30 24.21 32.04
C HIS A 114 1.84 24.61 31.82
N GLN A 115 1.55 25.38 30.78
CA GLN A 115 0.17 25.61 30.33
C GLN A 115 -0.14 24.64 29.18
N ALA A 116 -1.12 23.77 29.38
CA ALA A 116 -1.64 22.93 28.31
C ALA A 116 -2.37 23.81 27.30
N ILE A 117 -1.84 23.92 26.08
CA ILE A 117 -2.47 24.64 24.98
C ILE A 117 -3.01 23.58 24.02
N GLY A 118 -4.33 23.42 24.03
CA GLY A 118 -5.04 22.49 23.16
C GLY A 118 -5.56 23.17 21.91
N GLY A 119 -5.49 22.46 20.78
CA GLY A 119 -6.17 22.83 19.53
C GLY A 119 -7.14 21.74 19.11
N ARG A 120 -8.08 22.05 18.22
CA ARG A 120 -8.97 21.06 17.61
C ARG A 120 -8.66 20.96 16.11
N ALA A 121 -8.52 19.73 15.62
CA ALA A 121 -8.57 19.44 14.19
C ALA A 121 -9.78 18.56 13.91
N ASP A 122 -10.46 18.80 12.78
CA ASP A 122 -11.59 17.96 12.37
C ASP A 122 -11.14 16.60 11.84
N SER A 123 -9.94 16.54 11.28
CA SER A 123 -9.32 15.28 10.86
C SER A 123 -7.80 15.39 10.69
N ALA A 124 -7.13 14.24 10.76
CA ALA A 124 -5.74 14.06 10.33
C ALA A 124 -5.65 12.76 9.53
N TRP A 125 -4.75 12.68 8.55
CA TRP A 125 -4.64 11.48 7.71
C TRP A 125 -3.19 11.15 7.34
N VAL A 126 -2.97 9.88 7.04
CA VAL A 126 -1.77 9.38 6.37
C VAL A 126 -2.18 8.88 5.00
N GLU A 127 -1.37 9.22 3.99
CA GLU A 127 -1.56 8.82 2.60
C GLU A 127 -0.25 8.28 2.04
N ASP A 128 -0.32 7.14 1.35
CA ASP A 128 0.80 6.57 0.61
C ASP A 128 0.34 6.22 -0.81
N GLU A 129 1.11 6.67 -1.82
CA GLU A 129 0.90 6.41 -3.23
C GLU A 129 2.14 5.70 -3.81
N GLN A 130 1.94 4.50 -4.34
CA GLN A 130 3.00 3.69 -4.92
C GLN A 130 2.68 3.34 -6.38
N LYS A 131 3.71 3.40 -7.23
CA LYS A 131 3.65 2.97 -8.64
C LYS A 131 4.59 1.80 -8.85
N PHE A 132 4.10 0.78 -9.52
CA PHE A 132 4.78 -0.51 -9.65
C PHE A 132 5.26 -0.79 -11.07
N VAL A 133 4.89 0.04 -12.04
CA VAL A 133 5.40 -0.07 -13.41
C VAL A 133 6.80 0.54 -13.48
N SER A 134 7.78 -0.26 -13.89
CA SER A 134 9.18 0.14 -14.10
C SER A 134 9.66 -0.25 -15.48
N ASP A 135 10.68 0.43 -15.99
CA ASP A 135 11.32 0.10 -17.27
C ASP A 135 12.48 -0.88 -17.05
N CYS A 136 12.54 -1.93 -17.85
CA CYS A 136 13.64 -2.88 -17.82
C CYS A 136 14.95 -2.19 -18.25
N PRO A 137 16.03 -2.21 -17.45
CA PRO A 137 17.27 -1.53 -17.81
C PRO A 137 17.91 -2.10 -19.09
N ARG A 138 17.68 -3.38 -19.39
CA ARG A 138 18.21 -4.09 -20.55
C ARG A 138 17.44 -3.82 -21.85
N CYS A 139 16.11 -4.01 -21.86
CA CYS A 139 15.31 -3.94 -23.10
C CYS A 139 14.34 -2.75 -23.16
N LYS A 140 14.28 -1.92 -22.09
CA LYS A 140 13.37 -0.77 -21.94
C LYS A 140 11.87 -1.12 -21.93
N GLN A 141 11.52 -2.39 -21.95
CA GLN A 141 10.12 -2.81 -21.83
C GLN A 141 9.60 -2.58 -20.40
N LYS A 142 8.36 -2.08 -20.30
CA LYS A 142 7.64 -1.91 -19.04
C LYS A 142 7.28 -3.25 -18.41
N PHE A 143 7.45 -3.35 -17.10
CA PHE A 143 7.07 -4.52 -16.32
C PHE A 143 6.66 -4.11 -14.89
N LEU A 144 5.96 -5.00 -14.19
CA LEU A 144 5.58 -4.80 -12.80
C LEU A 144 6.76 -5.12 -11.88
N CYS A 145 7.03 -4.28 -10.89
CA CYS A 145 8.07 -4.48 -9.89
C CYS A 145 7.61 -3.87 -8.56
N TYR A 146 7.37 -4.73 -7.56
CA TYR A 146 6.98 -4.30 -6.22
C TYR A 146 8.16 -3.94 -5.31
N LYS A 147 9.39 -4.31 -5.71
CA LYS A 147 10.65 -4.09 -4.95
C LYS A 147 10.66 -4.63 -3.52
N ASP A 148 9.81 -5.60 -3.23
CA ASP A 148 9.70 -6.27 -1.94
C ASP A 148 9.52 -7.79 -2.13
N GLU A 149 9.29 -8.53 -1.03
CA GLU A 149 9.08 -9.98 -1.05
C GLU A 149 7.83 -10.43 -1.82
N THR A 150 6.93 -9.52 -2.19
CA THR A 150 5.75 -9.82 -3.00
C THR A 150 6.03 -9.75 -4.50
N CYS A 151 7.26 -9.39 -4.90
CA CYS A 151 7.64 -9.27 -6.30
C CYS A 151 7.70 -10.64 -7.00
N TRP A 152 7.10 -10.74 -8.19
CA TRP A 152 7.06 -11.96 -9.01
C TRP A 152 8.45 -12.56 -9.29
N CYS A 153 9.51 -11.75 -9.34
CA CYS A 153 10.86 -12.24 -9.63
C CYS A 153 11.42 -13.14 -8.52
N LYS A 154 10.88 -13.08 -7.30
CA LYS A 154 11.23 -13.98 -6.19
C LYS A 154 10.79 -15.43 -6.44
N ALA A 155 9.82 -15.65 -7.33
CA ALA A 155 9.40 -16.98 -7.73
C ALA A 155 10.37 -17.66 -8.72
N LEU A 156 11.33 -16.92 -9.29
CA LEU A 156 12.38 -17.49 -10.13
C LEU A 156 13.53 -17.98 -9.24
N THR A 157 13.42 -19.20 -8.73
CA THR A 157 14.38 -19.79 -7.79
C THR A 157 15.63 -20.39 -8.46
N ASN A 158 15.65 -20.50 -9.79
CA ASN A 158 16.68 -21.20 -10.54
C ASN A 158 17.69 -20.23 -11.19
N ILE A 159 18.19 -19.26 -10.42
CA ILE A 159 19.29 -18.40 -10.89
C ILE A 159 20.50 -18.67 -10.01
N HIS A 160 21.55 -19.23 -10.61
CA HIS A 160 22.79 -19.54 -9.90
C HIS A 160 23.38 -18.27 -9.23
N PRO A 161 23.92 -18.34 -8.00
CA PRO A 161 24.44 -17.17 -7.28
C PRO A 161 25.46 -16.33 -8.06
N ALA A 162 26.37 -16.97 -8.80
CA ALA A 162 27.34 -16.27 -9.66
C ALA A 162 26.66 -15.43 -10.78
N THR A 163 25.50 -15.90 -11.27
CA THR A 163 24.69 -15.18 -12.25
C THR A 163 24.04 -13.96 -11.61
N LEU A 164 23.56 -14.07 -10.36
CA LEU A 164 23.03 -12.93 -9.61
C LEU A 164 24.10 -11.86 -9.37
N GLU A 165 25.33 -12.26 -9.05
CA GLU A 165 26.45 -11.32 -8.88
C GLU A 165 26.78 -10.59 -10.20
N THR A 166 26.79 -11.32 -11.31
CA THR A 166 26.99 -10.74 -12.66
C THR A 166 25.88 -9.75 -13.00
N LEU A 167 24.63 -10.10 -12.74
CA LEU A 167 23.48 -9.21 -12.97
C LEU A 167 23.55 -7.95 -12.10
N THR A 168 23.95 -8.10 -10.84
CA THR A 168 24.13 -6.97 -9.91
C THR A 168 25.23 -6.03 -10.40
N ARG A 169 26.33 -6.56 -10.95
CA ARG A 169 27.41 -5.75 -11.53
C ARG A 169 26.98 -5.03 -12.81
N GLN A 170 26.15 -5.65 -13.65
CA GLN A 170 25.72 -5.07 -14.93
C GLN A 170 24.56 -4.08 -14.81
N PHE A 171 23.58 -4.37 -13.96
CA PHE A 171 22.31 -3.61 -13.87
C PHE A 171 22.06 -2.99 -12.49
N GLY A 172 23.00 -3.13 -11.55
CA GLY A 172 22.87 -2.62 -10.19
C GLY A 172 21.79 -3.37 -9.40
N THR A 173 21.07 -2.64 -8.55
CA THR A 173 19.94 -3.14 -7.75
C THR A 173 18.60 -3.13 -8.49
N SER A 174 18.61 -2.82 -9.79
CA SER A 174 17.38 -2.71 -10.61
C SER A 174 16.91 -4.09 -11.08
N CYS A 175 15.61 -4.36 -10.94
CA CYS A 175 15.03 -5.60 -11.45
C CYS A 175 14.96 -5.63 -12.99
N LEU A 176 15.01 -6.83 -13.56
CA LEU A 176 14.80 -7.09 -14.99
C LEU A 176 13.37 -7.60 -15.24
N CYS A 177 12.85 -7.38 -16.45
CA CYS A 177 11.59 -8.01 -16.86
C CYS A 177 11.72 -9.53 -17.02
N GLY A 178 10.59 -10.24 -16.97
CA GLY A 178 10.56 -11.71 -17.00
C GLY A 178 11.28 -12.32 -18.21
N THR A 179 11.14 -11.72 -19.40
CA THR A 179 11.82 -12.19 -20.61
C THR A 179 13.33 -12.07 -20.50
N CYS A 180 13.83 -10.93 -20.03
CA CYS A 180 15.26 -10.71 -19.86
C CYS A 180 15.86 -11.58 -18.75
N LEU A 181 15.11 -11.81 -17.68
CA LEU A 181 15.55 -12.60 -16.54
C LEU A 181 15.59 -14.10 -16.85
N LYS A 182 14.64 -14.61 -17.65
CA LYS A 182 14.62 -16.01 -18.12
C LYS A 182 15.84 -16.39 -18.97
N LEU A 183 16.50 -15.44 -19.63
CA LEU A 183 17.75 -15.71 -20.35
C LEU A 183 18.91 -16.11 -19.43
N TYR A 184 18.75 -15.91 -18.13
CA TYR A 184 19.75 -16.22 -17.10
C TYR A 184 19.26 -17.27 -16.09
N ALA A 185 17.97 -17.65 -16.15
CA ALA A 185 17.41 -18.74 -15.37
C ALA A 185 17.63 -20.03 -16.18
N GLY A 186 18.60 -20.83 -15.75
CA GLY A 186 18.94 -22.14 -16.32
C GLY A 186 18.40 -23.25 -15.44
#